data_AF-A0A1X6N2I2-F1
#
_entry.id   AF-A0A1X6N2I2-F1
#
_cell.length_a   1.000
_cell.length_b   1.000
_cell.length_c   1.000
_cell.angle_alpha   90.00
_cell.angle_beta   90.00
_cell.angle_gamma   90.00
#
_symmetry.space_group_name_H-M   'P 1'
#
loop_
_entity.id
_entity.type
_entity.pdbx_description
1 polymer ?
#
loop_
_entity_poly.entity_id
_entity_poly.type
_entity_poly.pdbx_seq_one_letter_code
_entity_poly.pdbx_strand_id
1 'polypeptide(L)'
;MFTVFLLLVAAAAAALALPTGQLDARATSPWCSGLGPGAFDSAENFTLAAYNTTLPNANATGAPLVLGQAGAVDGAEFEVLSTWATYSYNDWPTLSLSAGALIPNSQYGARTTDANVTSGSPIVFVTSVDAPAPVQIYCAVADIDPTGGGEYPLLSLNGDTDGFALCLNEIGAYEQNNIIWQPTPNNGGEYVYDTCYPVNIQILGLNK
;
A
#
# COMPACT_ATOMS: atom_id res chain seq x y z
N MET A 1 27.59 73.50 -32.76
CA MET A 1 26.49 73.14 -31.83
C MET A 1 26.26 71.66 -32.01
N PHE A 2 26.91 70.88 -31.15
CA PHE A 2 27.02 69.42 -31.24
C PHE A 2 26.04 68.77 -30.26
N THR A 3 25.77 67.49 -30.50
CA THR A 3 25.25 66.48 -29.55
C THR A 3 23.76 66.49 -29.21
N VAL A 4 22.98 65.72 -29.97
CA VAL A 4 21.84 64.93 -29.46
C VAL A 4 21.85 63.57 -30.15
N PHE A 5 22.53 62.60 -29.56
CA PHE A 5 22.44 61.17 -29.86
C PHE A 5 22.60 60.45 -28.52
N LEU A 6 21.93 59.31 -28.37
CA LEU A 6 21.77 58.46 -27.17
C LEU A 6 20.56 58.77 -26.29
N LEU A 7 19.48 58.02 -26.52
CA LEU A 7 18.58 57.52 -25.47
C LEU A 7 17.61 56.50 -26.08
N LEU A 8 18.09 55.31 -26.47
CA LEU A 8 17.24 54.23 -26.99
C LEU A 8 17.88 52.83 -26.77
N VAL A 9 18.34 52.51 -25.55
CA VAL A 9 18.66 51.11 -25.18
C VAL A 9 18.38 50.90 -23.69
N ALA A 10 17.15 50.53 -23.33
CA ALA A 10 16.84 50.04 -21.98
C ALA A 10 15.54 49.21 -21.97
N ALA A 11 15.48 48.12 -22.75
CA ALA A 11 14.35 47.18 -22.68
C ALA A 11 14.76 45.77 -23.13
N ALA A 12 15.69 45.12 -22.42
CA ALA A 12 15.98 43.70 -22.61
C ALA A 12 16.78 43.11 -21.43
N ALA A 13 16.20 43.06 -20.22
CA ALA A 13 16.89 42.42 -19.08
C ALA A 13 15.94 41.83 -18.02
N ALA A 14 14.79 41.27 -18.40
CA ALA A 14 13.83 40.69 -17.45
C ALA A 14 13.39 39.25 -17.76
N ALA A 15 14.20 38.46 -18.47
CA ALA A 15 13.82 37.11 -18.91
C ALA A 15 14.72 35.97 -18.40
N LEU A 16 15.47 36.15 -17.31
CA LEU A 16 16.40 35.12 -16.80
C LEU A 16 16.21 34.71 -15.33
N ALA A 17 15.10 35.11 -14.69
CA ALA A 17 14.73 34.59 -13.38
C ALA A 17 13.58 33.59 -13.49
N LEU A 18 13.66 32.65 -14.45
CA LEU A 18 12.94 31.40 -14.28
C LEU A 18 13.77 30.60 -13.29
N PRO A 19 13.25 30.28 -12.09
CA PRO A 19 13.91 29.31 -11.25
C PRO A 19 13.99 28.05 -12.10
N THR A 20 15.19 27.67 -12.53
CA THR A 20 15.52 26.27 -12.77
C THR A 20 15.52 25.60 -11.40
N GLY A 21 14.35 25.61 -10.75
CA GLY A 21 14.02 24.60 -9.79
C GLY A 21 14.04 23.33 -10.62
N GLN A 22 15.20 22.66 -10.61
CA GLN A 22 15.14 21.22 -10.48
C GLN A 22 14.16 21.00 -9.34
N LEU A 23 12.91 20.71 -9.70
CA LEU A 23 12.08 19.87 -8.87
C LEU A 23 12.97 18.65 -8.72
N ASP A 24 13.75 18.60 -7.63
CA ASP A 24 14.31 17.36 -7.17
C ASP A 24 13.12 16.42 -7.20
N ALA A 25 13.14 15.50 -8.17
CA ALA A 25 12.17 14.42 -8.20
C ALA A 25 12.23 13.89 -6.78
N ARG A 26 11.16 14.11 -6.00
CA ARG A 26 11.11 13.81 -4.56
C ARG A 26 11.83 12.50 -4.41
N ALA A 27 12.98 12.51 -3.74
CA ALA A 27 13.84 11.33 -3.71
C ALA A 27 12.97 10.17 -3.25
N THR A 28 12.61 9.30 -4.20
CA THR A 28 11.68 8.22 -3.92
C THR A 28 12.42 7.31 -2.96
N SER A 29 11.84 7.08 -1.80
CA SER A 29 12.39 6.16 -0.81
C SER A 29 12.75 4.83 -1.49
N PRO A 30 13.82 4.13 -1.07
CA PRO A 30 14.32 2.95 -1.78
C PRO A 30 13.24 1.89 -2.08
N TRP A 31 12.28 1.71 -1.18
CA TRP A 31 11.15 0.78 -1.31
C TRP A 31 10.11 1.18 -2.36
N CYS A 32 10.07 2.45 -2.79
CA CYS A 32 9.18 2.94 -3.86
C CYS A 32 9.90 3.20 -5.18
N SER A 33 11.19 2.86 -5.27
CA SER A 33 11.96 3.06 -6.48
C SER A 33 11.40 2.23 -7.64
N GLY A 34 11.19 2.86 -8.79
CA GLY A 34 10.72 2.18 -10.01
C GLY A 34 9.20 2.10 -10.19
N LEU A 35 8.42 2.52 -9.19
CA LEU A 35 6.94 2.52 -9.26
C LEU A 35 6.35 3.73 -10.01
N GLY A 36 7.20 4.65 -10.48
CA GLY A 36 6.78 5.83 -11.22
C GLY A 36 6.39 7.03 -10.33
N PRO A 37 5.99 8.16 -10.95
CA PRO A 37 5.78 9.44 -10.27
C PRO A 37 4.54 9.48 -9.35
N GLY A 38 3.63 8.51 -9.47
CA GLY A 38 2.45 8.37 -8.60
C GLY A 38 2.73 7.62 -7.30
N ALA A 39 3.97 7.18 -7.07
CA ALA A 39 4.33 6.42 -5.89
C ALA A 39 4.53 7.29 -4.63
N PHE A 40 4.01 6.86 -3.50
CA PHE A 40 4.17 7.50 -2.20
C PHE A 40 4.22 6.46 -1.07
N ASP A 41 4.83 6.83 0.04
CA ASP A 41 5.09 5.95 1.19
C ASP A 41 4.45 6.43 2.49
N SER A 42 3.57 7.42 2.39
CA SER A 42 2.96 8.09 3.54
C SER A 42 1.50 8.45 3.25
N ALA A 43 0.57 7.94 4.05
CA ALA A 43 -0.86 8.23 4.01
C ALA A 43 -1.52 7.76 5.32
N GLU A 44 -2.63 8.38 5.73
CA GLU A 44 -3.26 8.07 7.01
C GLU A 44 -4.74 7.70 6.82
N ASN A 45 -5.25 6.86 7.73
CA ASN A 45 -6.68 6.59 7.89
C ASN A 45 -7.39 6.08 6.63
N PHE A 46 -6.80 5.11 5.95
CA PHE A 46 -7.42 4.43 4.81
C PHE A 46 -7.91 3.02 5.16
N THR A 47 -8.70 2.44 4.27
CA THR A 47 -9.03 1.00 4.29
C THR A 47 -8.45 0.31 3.06
N LEU A 48 -8.36 -1.02 3.13
CA LEU A 48 -7.88 -1.83 2.03
C LEU A 48 -9.01 -2.70 1.48
N ALA A 49 -8.96 -2.96 0.18
CA ALA A 49 -9.83 -3.93 -0.47
C ALA A 49 -9.05 -4.76 -1.50
N ALA A 50 -9.37 -6.05 -1.57
CA ALA A 50 -8.82 -6.96 -2.56
C ALA A 50 -9.69 -6.96 -3.82
N TYR A 51 -9.13 -6.48 -4.92
CA TYR A 51 -9.78 -6.42 -6.23
C TYR A 51 -9.32 -7.60 -7.08
N ASN A 52 -10.24 -8.51 -7.42
CA ASN A 52 -9.96 -9.65 -8.29
C ASN A 52 -9.62 -9.17 -9.71
N THR A 53 -8.53 -9.67 -10.29
CA THR A 53 -8.08 -9.30 -11.64
C THR A 53 -8.47 -10.29 -12.74
N THR A 54 -9.00 -11.45 -12.37
CA THR A 54 -9.33 -12.55 -13.29
C THR A 54 -10.83 -12.77 -13.47
N LEU A 55 -11.61 -12.52 -12.41
CA LEU A 55 -13.06 -12.69 -12.39
C LEU A 55 -13.77 -11.38 -12.03
N PRO A 56 -15.04 -11.21 -12.43
CA PRO A 56 -15.83 -10.05 -12.03
C PRO A 56 -15.91 -9.91 -10.50
N ASN A 57 -15.73 -8.69 -10.02
CA ASN A 57 -15.95 -8.34 -8.63
C ASN A 57 -17.44 -8.05 -8.39
N ALA A 58 -17.95 -8.37 -7.20
CA ALA A 58 -19.31 -8.05 -6.81
C ALA A 58 -19.54 -6.52 -6.65
N ASN A 59 -18.47 -5.75 -6.50
CA ASN A 59 -18.47 -4.32 -6.23
C ASN A 59 -17.31 -3.68 -7.02
N ALA A 60 -17.40 -2.37 -7.30
CA ALA A 60 -16.34 -1.63 -7.99
C ALA A 60 -15.00 -1.60 -7.23
N THR A 61 -15.05 -1.77 -5.90
CA THR A 61 -13.87 -1.68 -5.01
C THR A 61 -13.27 -3.05 -4.63
N GLY A 62 -13.91 -4.16 -5.01
CA GLY A 62 -13.51 -5.50 -4.54
C GLY A 62 -13.94 -5.83 -3.11
N ALA A 63 -13.32 -6.86 -2.52
CA ALA A 63 -13.65 -7.40 -1.20
C ALA A 63 -12.93 -6.61 -0.08
N PRO A 64 -13.64 -6.05 0.91
CA PRO A 64 -13.01 -5.34 2.02
C PRO A 64 -12.05 -6.24 2.82
N LEU A 65 -10.90 -5.69 3.18
CA LEU A 65 -9.89 -6.37 3.99
C LEU A 65 -9.87 -5.82 5.41
N VAL A 66 -9.66 -6.73 6.36
CA VAL A 66 -9.46 -6.45 7.79
C VAL A 66 -8.30 -7.29 8.33
N LEU A 67 -7.90 -7.02 9.56
CA LEU A 67 -6.97 -7.88 10.28
C LEU A 67 -7.72 -9.10 10.83
N GLY A 68 -7.29 -10.28 10.39
CA GLY A 68 -7.74 -11.58 10.84
C GLY A 68 -6.70 -12.29 11.71
N GLN A 69 -7.12 -13.32 12.45
CA GLN A 69 -6.28 -13.99 13.43
C GLN A 69 -5.24 -14.92 12.77
N ALA A 70 -3.99 -14.85 13.21
CA ALA A 70 -2.90 -15.77 12.83
C ALA A 70 -2.19 -16.45 14.03
N GLY A 71 -2.75 -16.32 15.23
CA GLY A 71 -2.28 -17.00 16.44
C GLY A 71 -1.80 -16.03 17.52
N ALA A 72 -1.33 -16.56 18.64
CA ALA A 72 -0.83 -15.77 19.76
C ALA A 72 0.20 -16.56 20.58
N VAL A 73 1.05 -15.81 21.27
CA VAL A 73 1.98 -16.29 22.31
C VAL A 73 1.88 -15.37 23.53
N ASP A 74 2.53 -15.74 24.63
CA ASP A 74 2.56 -14.89 25.82
C ASP A 74 3.13 -13.50 25.49
N GLY A 75 2.27 -12.48 25.52
CA GLY A 75 2.63 -11.08 25.30
C GLY A 75 2.60 -10.60 23.84
N ALA A 76 2.17 -11.43 22.88
CA ALA A 76 2.00 -11.00 21.49
C ALA A 76 0.88 -11.75 20.76
N GLU A 77 0.17 -11.02 19.91
CA GLU A 77 -0.83 -11.56 18.98
C GLU A 77 -0.35 -11.34 17.54
N PHE A 78 -0.67 -12.30 16.68
CA PHE A 78 -0.32 -12.28 15.26
C PHE A 78 -1.59 -12.15 14.44
N GLU A 79 -1.56 -11.22 13.50
CA GLU A 79 -2.69 -10.87 12.65
C GLU A 79 -2.27 -11.00 11.18
N VAL A 80 -3.23 -11.23 10.30
CA VAL A 80 -3.04 -11.28 8.84
C VAL A 80 -4.09 -10.46 8.12
N LEU A 81 -3.85 -10.03 6.87
CA LEU A 81 -4.92 -9.43 6.07
C LEU A 81 -5.89 -10.52 5.60
N SER A 82 -7.16 -10.38 5.98
CA SER A 82 -8.25 -11.32 5.65
C SER A 82 -9.45 -10.58 5.07
N THR A 83 -10.27 -11.26 4.27
CA THR A 83 -11.53 -10.67 3.81
C THR A 83 -12.55 -10.55 4.94
N TRP A 84 -13.31 -9.45 4.96
CA TRP A 84 -14.42 -9.25 5.91
C TRP A 84 -15.44 -10.40 5.91
N ALA A 85 -15.64 -11.03 4.75
CA ALA A 85 -16.60 -12.12 4.58
C ALA A 85 -16.25 -13.35 5.43
N THR A 86 -14.96 -13.62 5.62
CA THR A 86 -14.47 -14.76 6.41
C THR A 86 -14.05 -14.37 7.83
N TYR A 87 -13.74 -13.09 8.07
CA TYR A 87 -13.39 -12.57 9.39
C TYR A 87 -14.05 -11.21 9.60
N SER A 88 -15.17 -11.16 10.32
CA SER A 88 -16.04 -9.96 10.43
C SER A 88 -15.81 -9.16 11.71
N TYR A 89 -14.55 -9.03 12.13
CA TYR A 89 -14.15 -8.23 13.28
C TYR A 89 -13.45 -6.95 12.79
N ASN A 90 -13.75 -5.83 13.45
CA ASN A 90 -13.29 -4.50 13.03
C ASN A 90 -12.44 -3.82 14.12
N ASP A 91 -11.56 -4.58 14.77
CA ASP A 91 -10.69 -4.06 15.83
C ASP A 91 -9.62 -3.08 15.30
N TRP A 92 -9.42 -3.11 13.98
CA TRP A 92 -8.45 -2.33 13.23
C TRP A 92 -9.15 -1.59 12.07
N PRO A 93 -10.01 -0.59 12.37
CA PRO A 93 -10.92 0.00 11.38
C PRO A 93 -10.23 0.71 10.21
N THR A 94 -8.99 1.15 10.40
CA THR A 94 -8.20 1.81 9.35
C THR A 94 -6.75 1.39 9.44
N LEU A 95 -6.01 1.67 8.36
CA LEU A 95 -4.57 1.52 8.28
C LEU A 95 -3.94 2.86 7.89
N SER A 96 -2.66 2.97 8.16
CA SER A 96 -1.81 4.10 7.77
C SER A 96 -0.55 3.56 7.11
N LEU A 97 -0.05 4.28 6.13
CA LEU A 97 1.24 4.07 5.49
C LEU A 97 2.17 5.14 6.06
N SER A 98 3.29 4.74 6.65
CA SER A 98 4.21 5.67 7.31
C SER A 98 5.65 5.32 6.98
N ALA A 99 6.28 6.10 6.11
CA ALA A 99 7.66 5.88 5.66
C ALA A 99 7.91 4.43 5.22
N GLY A 100 6.97 3.88 4.44
CA GLY A 100 7.04 2.54 3.87
C GLY A 100 6.53 1.41 4.73
N ALA A 101 6.05 1.71 5.94
CA ALA A 101 5.43 0.73 6.83
C ALA A 101 3.91 0.78 6.75
N LEU A 102 3.26 -0.37 6.77
CA LEU A 102 1.81 -0.50 6.86
C LEU A 102 1.40 -0.72 8.33
N ILE A 103 0.73 0.27 8.91
CA ILE A 103 0.42 0.34 10.34
C ILE A 103 -1.10 0.30 10.53
N PRO A 104 -1.66 -0.80 11.02
CA PRO A 104 -3.06 -0.85 11.43
C PRO A 104 -3.35 0.05 12.64
N ASN A 105 -4.49 0.73 12.63
CA ASN A 105 -4.92 1.64 13.67
C ASN A 105 -5.95 0.96 14.58
N SER A 106 -5.57 0.65 15.81
CA SER A 106 -6.45 -0.04 16.77
C SER A 106 -7.59 0.85 17.25
N GLN A 107 -8.81 0.32 17.33
CA GLN A 107 -9.92 0.99 18.03
C GLN A 107 -9.72 1.05 19.55
N TYR A 108 -8.85 0.19 20.11
CA TYR A 108 -8.58 0.11 21.55
C TYR A 108 -7.21 0.71 21.94
N GLY A 109 -6.50 1.33 20.98
CA GLY A 109 -5.16 1.88 21.22
C GLY A 109 -4.06 0.82 21.38
N ALA A 110 -4.30 -0.43 20.97
CA ALA A 110 -3.26 -1.44 20.90
C ALA A 110 -2.19 -1.05 19.87
N ARG A 111 -0.93 -1.34 20.18
CA ARG A 111 0.20 -1.11 19.28
C ARG A 111 0.43 -2.33 18.42
N THR A 112 0.42 -2.13 17.10
CA THR A 112 0.70 -3.15 16.11
C THR A 112 1.67 -2.63 15.07
N THR A 113 2.44 -3.53 14.47
CA THR A 113 3.39 -3.21 13.41
C THR A 113 3.37 -4.31 12.37
N ASP A 114 3.62 -3.96 11.11
CA ASP A 114 3.90 -4.93 10.07
C ASP A 114 5.18 -5.73 10.35
N ALA A 115 5.20 -6.95 9.82
CA ALA A 115 6.36 -7.82 9.82
C ALA A 115 6.95 -7.94 8.42
N ASN A 116 8.19 -8.43 8.35
CA ASN A 116 8.82 -8.72 7.06
C ASN A 116 8.05 -9.83 6.34
N VAL A 117 7.84 -9.66 5.03
CA VAL A 117 7.07 -10.58 4.19
C VAL A 117 8.00 -11.21 3.15
N THR A 118 7.93 -12.54 3.03
CA THR A 118 8.61 -13.30 1.99
C THR A 118 7.62 -13.91 1.01
N SER A 119 8.10 -14.27 -0.19
CA SER A 119 7.26 -15.00 -1.16
C SER A 119 6.75 -16.30 -0.54
N GLY A 120 5.47 -16.55 -0.78
CA GLY A 120 4.75 -17.70 -0.25
C GLY A 120 4.20 -17.50 1.16
N SER A 121 4.30 -16.30 1.74
CA SER A 121 3.86 -16.01 3.12
C SER A 121 2.68 -15.01 3.16
N PRO A 122 1.83 -15.06 4.20
CA PRO A 122 0.81 -14.05 4.41
C PRO A 122 1.41 -12.69 4.78
N ILE A 123 0.60 -11.63 4.64
CA ILE A 123 0.92 -10.30 5.19
C ILE A 123 0.65 -10.33 6.69
N VAL A 124 1.70 -10.36 7.52
CA VAL A 124 1.60 -10.52 8.97
C VAL A 124 1.80 -9.19 9.70
N PHE A 125 1.01 -8.97 10.75
CA PHE A 125 1.21 -7.92 11.74
C PHE A 125 1.40 -8.53 13.13
N VAL A 126 2.13 -7.80 13.98
CA VAL A 126 2.43 -8.20 15.36
C VAL A 126 1.88 -7.14 16.30
N THR A 127 0.93 -7.55 17.12
CA THR A 127 0.34 -6.72 18.18
C THR A 127 0.98 -7.06 19.51
N SER A 128 1.69 -6.11 20.12
CA SER A 128 2.38 -6.31 21.40
C SER A 128 2.75 -4.97 22.05
N VAL A 129 2.94 -4.96 23.38
CA VAL A 129 3.51 -3.82 24.11
C VAL A 129 4.93 -3.49 23.61
N ASP A 130 5.69 -4.51 23.24
CA ASP A 130 7.04 -4.43 22.71
C ASP A 130 7.06 -4.83 21.23
N ALA A 131 6.07 -4.36 20.46
CA ALA A 131 6.00 -4.61 19.02
C ALA A 131 7.32 -4.25 18.32
N PRO A 132 7.77 -5.07 17.35
CA PRO A 132 9.03 -4.88 16.65
C PRO A 132 9.06 -3.54 15.89
N ALA A 133 10.23 -3.17 15.39
CA ALA A 133 10.31 -2.05 14.46
C ALA A 133 9.53 -2.41 13.17
N PRO A 134 8.70 -1.48 12.65
CA PRO A 134 7.98 -1.72 11.42
C PRO A 134 8.93 -1.83 10.22
N VAL A 135 8.49 -2.51 9.16
CA VAL A 135 9.29 -2.75 7.96
C VAL A 135 8.98 -1.74 6.87
N GLN A 136 10.00 -1.35 6.10
CA GLN A 136 9.85 -0.32 5.05
C GLN A 136 9.81 -0.99 3.67
N ILE A 137 8.71 -1.68 3.38
CA ILE A 137 8.54 -2.50 2.16
C ILE A 137 7.28 -2.14 1.35
N TYR A 138 6.45 -1.24 1.85
CA TYR A 138 5.17 -0.87 1.24
C TYR A 138 5.25 0.48 0.55
N CYS A 139 4.54 0.60 -0.57
CA CYS A 139 4.22 1.89 -1.18
C CYS A 139 2.78 1.87 -1.66
N ALA A 140 2.23 3.05 -1.83
CA ALA A 140 1.01 3.25 -2.59
C ALA A 140 1.38 3.82 -3.96
N VAL A 141 0.68 3.38 -5.00
CA VAL A 141 0.87 3.81 -6.38
C VAL A 141 -0.45 4.37 -6.88
N ALA A 142 -0.54 5.70 -6.96
CA ALA A 142 -1.66 6.34 -7.62
C ALA A 142 -1.53 6.15 -9.14
N ASP A 143 -2.56 5.61 -9.76
CA ASP A 143 -2.66 5.61 -11.21
C ASP A 143 -3.06 7.01 -11.67
N ILE A 144 -2.11 7.69 -12.31
CA ILE A 144 -2.27 9.07 -12.79
C ILE A 144 -2.47 9.14 -14.30
N ASP A 145 -2.72 8.01 -14.98
CA ASP A 145 -2.91 8.00 -16.42
C ASP A 145 -4.19 8.76 -16.81
N PRO A 146 -4.09 9.89 -17.54
CA PRO A 146 -5.25 10.68 -17.93
C PRO A 146 -6.15 9.97 -18.97
N THR A 147 -5.72 8.84 -19.53
CA THR A 147 -6.42 8.10 -20.59
C THR A 147 -7.14 6.85 -20.11
N GLY A 148 -7.02 6.49 -18.83
CA GLY A 148 -7.70 5.30 -18.30
C GLY A 148 -7.16 4.77 -16.99
N GLY A 149 -6.58 5.62 -16.15
CA GLY A 149 -6.03 5.18 -14.87
C GLY A 149 -7.08 4.57 -13.93
N GLY A 150 -6.62 3.70 -13.03
CA GLY A 150 -7.42 3.14 -11.95
C GLY A 150 -7.97 4.20 -10.99
N GLU A 151 -9.20 4.01 -10.53
CA GLU A 151 -9.90 4.95 -9.63
C GLU A 151 -9.24 5.08 -8.25
N TYR A 152 -8.57 4.02 -7.79
CA TYR A 152 -7.98 3.93 -6.46
C TYR A 152 -6.49 3.63 -6.53
N PRO A 153 -5.65 4.23 -5.66
CA PRO A 153 -4.25 3.84 -5.55
C PRO A 153 -4.10 2.36 -5.19
N LEU A 154 -3.04 1.73 -5.71
CA LEU A 154 -2.71 0.34 -5.40
C LEU A 154 -1.62 0.27 -4.33
N LEU A 155 -1.74 -0.67 -3.40
CA LEU A 155 -0.63 -1.03 -2.51
C LEU A 155 0.37 -1.89 -3.30
N SER A 156 1.65 -1.58 -3.17
CA SER A 156 2.76 -2.40 -3.64
C SER A 156 3.55 -2.94 -2.46
N LEU A 157 4.11 -4.13 -2.61
CA LEU A 157 5.07 -4.72 -1.68
C LEU A 157 6.39 -4.96 -2.42
N ASN A 158 7.50 -4.45 -1.88
CA ASN A 158 8.84 -4.53 -2.50
C ASN A 158 8.85 -4.07 -3.98
N GLY A 159 8.09 -3.03 -4.31
CA GLY A 159 8.02 -2.48 -5.66
C GLY A 159 7.15 -3.26 -6.66
N ASP A 160 6.30 -4.18 -6.19
CA ASP A 160 5.41 -4.97 -7.05
C ASP A 160 3.95 -4.84 -6.55
N THR A 161 3.02 -4.50 -7.45
CA THR A 161 1.58 -4.34 -7.18
C THR A 161 0.74 -5.58 -7.51
N ASP A 162 1.32 -6.53 -8.24
CA ASP A 162 0.59 -7.66 -8.83
C ASP A 162 0.94 -9.00 -8.15
N GLY A 163 1.87 -8.98 -7.19
CA GLY A 163 2.29 -10.17 -6.45
C GLY A 163 1.28 -10.69 -5.41
N PHE A 164 0.14 -10.02 -5.18
CA PHE A 164 -0.82 -10.45 -4.16
C PHE A 164 -1.81 -11.50 -4.68
N ALA A 165 -2.18 -12.43 -3.81
CA ALA A 165 -3.26 -13.38 -4.04
C ALA A 165 -4.15 -13.52 -2.81
N LEU A 166 -5.42 -13.83 -3.01
CA LEU A 166 -6.32 -14.30 -1.94
C LEU A 166 -6.33 -15.82 -1.92
N CYS A 167 -6.07 -16.43 -0.77
CA CYS A 167 -6.07 -17.88 -0.57
C CYS A 167 -6.80 -18.24 0.73
N LEU A 168 -7.50 -19.38 0.75
CA LEU A 168 -8.01 -19.94 2.00
C LEU A 168 -6.87 -20.51 2.84
N ASN A 169 -6.82 -20.20 4.13
CA ASN A 169 -5.84 -20.78 5.06
C ASN A 169 -6.08 -22.29 5.28
N GLU A 170 -7.35 -22.71 5.32
CA GLU A 170 -7.79 -24.10 5.45
C GLU A 170 -9.18 -24.27 4.80
N ILE A 171 -9.69 -25.51 4.75
CA ILE A 171 -11.07 -25.80 4.34
C ILE A 171 -11.83 -26.25 5.58
N GLY A 172 -12.84 -25.49 6.01
CA GLY A 172 -13.63 -25.87 7.16
C GLY A 172 -14.33 -24.72 7.88
N ALA A 173 -14.64 -24.95 9.17
CA ALA A 173 -15.45 -24.03 9.96
C ALA A 173 -14.71 -22.75 10.41
N TYR A 174 -13.38 -22.72 10.33
CA TYR A 174 -12.55 -21.58 10.73
C TYR A 174 -11.70 -21.05 9.56
N GLU A 175 -12.18 -21.28 8.33
CA GLU A 175 -11.51 -20.78 7.14
C GLU A 175 -11.49 -19.24 7.11
N GLN A 176 -10.34 -18.70 6.76
CA GLN A 176 -10.08 -17.30 6.51
C GLN A 176 -9.49 -17.18 5.10
N ASN A 177 -10.02 -16.24 4.32
CA ASN A 177 -9.49 -15.92 3.00
C ASN A 177 -8.47 -14.79 3.16
N ASN A 178 -7.19 -15.14 3.09
CA ASN A 178 -6.06 -14.31 3.49
C ASN A 178 -5.26 -13.82 2.29
N ILE A 179 -4.67 -12.63 2.42
CA ILE A 179 -3.72 -12.10 1.44
C ILE A 179 -2.37 -12.79 1.62
N ILE A 180 -1.96 -13.48 0.56
CA ILE A 180 -0.66 -14.15 0.44
C ILE A 180 0.18 -13.38 -0.56
N TRP A 181 1.43 -13.10 -0.19
CA TRP A 181 2.41 -12.53 -1.10
C TRP A 181 3.05 -13.62 -1.94
N GLN A 182 2.94 -13.52 -3.26
CA GLN A 182 3.55 -14.41 -4.26
C GLN A 182 3.39 -15.89 -3.85
N PRO A 183 2.15 -16.43 -3.82
CA PRO A 183 1.88 -17.75 -3.28
C PRO A 183 2.67 -18.83 -4.01
N THR A 184 3.06 -19.88 -3.27
CA THR A 184 3.80 -21.02 -3.79
C THR A 184 3.16 -22.33 -3.33
N PRO A 185 3.30 -23.44 -4.09
CA PRO A 185 2.78 -24.74 -3.67
C PRO A 185 3.53 -25.31 -2.45
N ASN A 186 4.74 -24.80 -2.15
CA ASN A 186 5.55 -25.23 -1.01
C ASN A 186 5.37 -24.26 0.18
N ASN A 187 4.17 -24.21 0.75
CA ASN A 187 3.79 -23.23 1.78
C ASN A 187 3.73 -23.77 3.21
N GLY A 188 4.19 -25.00 3.46
CA GLY A 188 4.19 -25.57 4.82
C GLY A 188 2.81 -25.84 5.43
N GLY A 189 1.73 -25.70 4.65
CA GLY A 189 0.36 -25.85 5.13
C GLY A 189 -0.26 -24.56 5.66
N GLU A 190 0.34 -23.39 5.39
CA GLU A 190 -0.20 -22.09 5.78
C GLU A 190 -1.48 -21.71 5.01
N TYR A 191 -1.66 -22.24 3.79
CA TYR A 191 -2.84 -22.05 2.97
C TYR A 191 -3.02 -23.13 1.91
N VAL A 192 -4.24 -23.20 1.38
CA VAL A 192 -4.64 -24.13 0.32
C VAL A 192 -4.31 -23.49 -1.04
N TYR A 193 -3.15 -23.83 -1.60
CA TYR A 193 -2.62 -23.22 -2.83
C TYR A 193 -3.62 -23.21 -4.01
N ASP A 194 -4.38 -24.29 -4.19
CA ASP A 194 -5.34 -24.41 -5.30
C ASP A 194 -6.54 -23.46 -5.19
N THR A 195 -6.72 -22.80 -4.04
CA THR A 195 -7.77 -21.78 -3.83
C THR A 195 -7.28 -20.37 -4.16
N CYS A 196 -5.97 -20.21 -4.39
CA CYS A 196 -5.38 -18.91 -4.61
C CYS A 196 -5.81 -18.30 -5.95
N TYR A 197 -6.19 -17.02 -5.93
CA TYR A 197 -6.39 -16.23 -7.13
C TYR A 197 -5.76 -14.85 -7.00
N PRO A 198 -5.23 -14.29 -8.10
CA PRO A 198 -4.52 -13.01 -8.07
C PRO A 198 -5.50 -11.86 -7.77
N VAL A 199 -5.01 -10.90 -6.99
CA VAL A 199 -5.73 -9.68 -6.64
C VAL A 199 -4.78 -8.49 -6.66
N ASN A 200 -5.33 -7.31 -6.92
CA ASN A 200 -4.63 -6.06 -6.61
C ASN A 200 -5.22 -5.49 -5.32
N ILE A 201 -4.39 -4.88 -4.49
CA ILE A 201 -4.83 -4.31 -3.21
C ILE A 201 -5.13 -2.82 -3.42
N GLN A 202 -6.40 -2.46 -3.42
CA GLN A 202 -6.84 -1.07 -3.55
C GLN A 202 -6.81 -0.36 -2.19
N ILE A 203 -6.35 0.89 -2.19
CA ILE A 203 -6.34 1.77 -1.03
C ILE A 203 -7.50 2.76 -1.15
N LEU A 204 -8.43 2.70 -0.20
CA LEU A 204 -9.68 3.44 -0.24
C LEU A 204 -9.69 4.55 0.82
N GLY A 205 -10.42 5.63 0.55
CA GLY A 205 -10.59 6.74 1.51
C GLY A 205 -9.45 7.75 1.52
N LEU A 206 -8.49 7.68 0.59
CA LEU A 206 -7.40 8.66 0.43
C LEU A 206 -7.82 9.98 -0.23
N ASN A 207 -9.12 10.26 -0.32
CA ASN A 207 -9.61 11.43 -1.03
C ASN A 207 -9.45 12.70 -0.17
N LYS A 208 -8.84 13.71 -0.80
CA LYS A 208 -8.73 15.09 -0.31
C LYS A 208 -10.07 15.82 -0.30
#